data_AF-A0AB36D345-F1
#
_entry.id   AF-A0AB36D345-F1
#
_cell.length_a   1.000
_cell.length_b   1.000
_cell.length_c   1.000
_cell.angle_alpha   90.00
_cell.angle_beta   90.00
_cell.angle_gamma   90.00
#
_symmetry.space_group_name_H-M   'P 1'
#
loop_
_entity.id
_entity.type
_entity.pdbx_description
1 polymer ?
#
loop_
_entity_poly.entity_id
_entity_poly.type
_entity_poly.pdbx_seq_one_letter_code
_entity_poly.pdbx_strand_id
1 'polypeptide(L)' 'MADPLDKATSKAPATLGEGCLSRYDPDEMSPEDGTEFPGAAELWEQLQQQPEDKPKPA' A
#
# COMPACT_ATOMS: atom_id res chain seq x y z
N MET A 1 21.43 20.45 -17.41
CA MET A 1 21.37 20.74 -15.96
C MET A 1 20.14 20.04 -15.44
N ALA A 2 20.27 19.10 -14.52
CA ALA A 2 19.12 18.43 -13.90
C ALA A 2 18.59 19.31 -12.76
N ASP A 3 17.27 19.40 -12.62
CA ASP A 3 16.61 20.22 -11.60
C ASP A 3 16.92 19.67 -10.20
N PRO A 4 17.29 20.50 -9.21
CA PRO A 4 17.63 20.04 -7.86
C PRO A 4 16.46 19.38 -7.11
N LEU A 5 15.20 19.59 -7.53
CA LEU A 5 14.03 18.92 -6.96
C LEU A 5 13.85 17.48 -7.49
N ASP A 6 14.48 17.16 -8.63
CA ASP A 6 14.40 15.84 -9.28
C ASP A 6 15.05 14.74 -8.42
N LYS A 7 15.95 15.11 -7.49
CA LYS A 7 16.67 14.17 -6.61
C LYS A 7 15.95 13.84 -5.29
N ALA A 8 14.83 14.48 -4.99
CA ALA A 8 14.23 14.45 -3.66
C ALA A 8 12.73 14.06 -3.67
N THR A 9 12.26 13.41 -4.74
CA THR A 9 10.86 12.96 -4.80
C THR A 9 10.82 11.45 -4.92
N SER A 10 10.31 10.78 -3.89
CA SER A 10 9.76 9.42 -4.06
C SER A 10 8.65 9.54 -5.09
N LYS A 11 8.85 8.93 -6.26
CA LYS A 11 7.87 8.94 -7.35
C LYS A 11 7.07 7.66 -7.26
N ALA A 12 5.75 7.78 -7.23
CA ALA A 12 4.88 6.61 -7.27
C ALA A 12 5.03 5.88 -8.62
N PRO A 13 4.83 4.55 -8.66
CA PRO A 13 4.75 3.78 -9.90
C PRO A 13 3.73 4.36 -10.87
N ALA A 14 3.90 4.07 -12.17
CA ALA A 14 2.95 4.49 -13.18
C ALA A 14 1.54 3.97 -12.88
N THR A 15 0.51 4.72 -13.28
CA THR A 15 -0.88 4.28 -13.18
C THR A 15 -1.48 4.04 -14.57
N LEU A 16 -2.27 2.97 -14.68
CA LEU A 16 -3.06 2.59 -15.84
C LEU A 16 -4.53 2.98 -15.61
N GLY A 17 -5.20 3.47 -16.64
CA GLY A 17 -6.61 3.90 -16.58
C GLY A 17 -6.78 5.36 -16.14
N GLU A 18 -7.98 5.91 -16.32
CA GLU A 18 -8.27 7.33 -16.11
C GLU A 18 -9.29 7.58 -14.98
N GLY A 19 -9.12 8.70 -14.29
CA GLY A 19 -10.03 9.17 -13.24
C GLY A 19 -10.14 8.19 -12.07
N CYS A 20 -11.38 7.81 -11.71
CA CYS A 20 -11.64 6.89 -10.60
C CYS A 20 -11.26 5.43 -10.88
N LEU A 21 -10.89 5.09 -12.12
CA LEU A 21 -10.49 3.74 -12.51
C LEU A 21 -8.96 3.59 -12.63
N SER A 22 -8.20 4.63 -12.28
CA SER A 22 -6.75 4.56 -12.28
C SER A 22 -6.23 3.56 -11.24
N ARG A 23 -5.32 2.67 -11.67
CA ARG A 23 -4.67 1.63 -10.86
C ARG A 23 -3.17 1.65 -11.10
N TYR A 24 -2.35 1.30 -10.12
CA TYR A 24 -0.90 1.16 -10.35
C TYR A 24 -0.61 0.07 -11.39
N ASP A 25 0.38 0.32 -12.25
CA ASP A 25 0.87 -0.62 -13.25
C ASP A 25 1.67 -1.73 -12.55
N PRO A 26 1.19 -2.99 -12.58
CA PRO A 26 1.89 -4.10 -11.94
C PRO A 26 3.25 -4.42 -12.58
N ASP A 27 3.47 -4.09 -13.85
CA ASP A 27 4.76 -4.30 -14.51
C ASP A 27 5.81 -3.29 -14.04
N GLU A 28 5.39 -2.12 -13.57
CA GLU A 28 6.26 -1.07 -13.01
C GLU A 28 6.35 -1.13 -11.47
N MET A 29 5.61 -2.03 -10.81
CA MET A 29 5.71 -2.25 -9.38
C MET A 29 6.83 -3.24 -9.06
N SER A 30 7.77 -2.79 -8.23
CA SER A 30 8.87 -3.60 -7.71
C SER A 30 8.58 -4.06 -6.26
N PRO A 31 9.30 -5.06 -5.74
CA PRO A 31 9.24 -5.41 -4.31
C PRO A 31 9.59 -4.25 -3.36
N GLU A 32 10.30 -3.25 -3.86
CA GLU A 32 10.76 -2.06 -3.13
C GLU A 32 9.64 -1.01 -2.95
N ASP A 33 8.64 -1.03 -3.84
CA ASP A 33 7.45 -0.18 -3.76
C ASP A 33 6.47 -0.67 -2.69
N GLY A 34 6.61 -1.93 -2.27
CA GLY A 34 5.90 -2.51 -1.15
C GLY A 34 6.50 -2.11 0.20
N THR A 35 5.73 -2.31 1.28
CA THR A 35 6.24 -2.19 2.65
C THR A 35 6.23 -3.56 3.32
N GLU A 36 7.37 -3.96 3.87
CA GLU A 36 7.43 -5.17 4.68
C GLU A 36 6.70 -4.92 6.00
N PHE A 37 5.71 -5.77 6.28
CA PHE A 37 4.96 -5.76 7.54
C PHE A 37 5.30 -7.04 8.32
N PRO A 38 6.50 -7.13 8.93
CA PRO A 38 7.00 -8.36 9.52
C PRO A 38 6.13 -8.91 10.67
N GLY A 39 5.30 -8.06 11.29
CA GLY A 39 4.35 -8.45 12.34
C GLY A 39 2.89 -8.61 11.88
N ALA A 40 2.57 -8.44 10.59
CA ALA A 40 1.18 -8.48 10.14
C ALA A 40 0.52 -9.85 10.37
N ALA A 41 1.26 -10.94 10.15
CA ALA A 41 0.74 -12.28 10.37
C ALA A 41 0.40 -12.52 11.85
N GLU A 42 1.32 -12.16 12.76
CA GLU A 42 1.11 -12.30 14.21
C GLU A 42 -0.06 -11.44 14.70
N LEU A 43 -0.15 -10.19 14.25
CA LEU A 43 -1.27 -9.31 14.57
C LEU A 43 -2.60 -9.88 14.07
N TRP A 44 -2.62 -10.43 12.84
CA TRP A 44 -3.81 -11.03 12.28
C TRP A 44 -4.28 -12.22 13.12
N GLU A 45 -3.39 -13.11 13.53
CA GLU A 45 -3.72 -14.23 14.42
C GLU A 45 -4.28 -13.76 15.77
N GLN A 46 -3.69 -12.72 16.38
CA GLN A 46 -4.21 -12.12 17.60
C GLN A 46 -5.64 -11.59 17.40
N LEU A 47 -5.92 -10.90 16.30
CA LEU A 47 -7.24 -10.36 15.99
C LEU A 47 -8.30 -11.45 15.76
N GLN A 48 -7.91 -12.62 15.24
CA GLN A 48 -8.83 -13.76 15.10
C GLN A 48 -9.15 -14.43 16.44
N GLN A 49 -8.24 -14.34 17.42
CA GLN A 49 -8.40 -14.94 18.76
C GLN A 49 -9.13 -14.01 19.74
N GLN A 50 -9.08 -12.70 19.49
CA GLN A 50 -9.89 -11.73 20.24
C GLN A 50 -11.37 -12.02 19.97
N PRO A 51 -12.21 -12.21 21.01
CA PRO A 51 -13.64 -12.26 20.79
C PRO A 51 -14.05 -10.95 20.12
N GLU A 52 -14.73 -11.03 18.98
CA GLU A 52 -15.22 -9.85 18.27
C GLU A 52 -16.25 -9.12 19.15
N ASP A 53 -15.79 -8.20 20.00
CA ASP A 53 -16.60 -7.12 20.56
C ASP A 53 -16.79 -6.07 19.46
N LYS A 54 -17.32 -6.51 18.31
CA LYS A 54 -17.81 -5.59 17.29
C LYS A 54 -19.28 -5.34 17.62
N PRO A 55 -19.68 -4.10 17.97
CA PRO A 55 -21.10 -3.77 17.92
C PRO A 55 -21.57 -4.02 16.49
N LYS A 56 -22.55 -4.91 16.36
CA LYS A 56 -23.21 -5.21 15.10
C LYS A 56 -23.71 -3.87 14.52
N PRO A 57 -23.32 -3.47 13.29
CA PRO A 57 -23.91 -2.29 12.69
C PRO A 57 -25.42 -2.53 12.54
N ALA A 58 -26.20 -1.57 13.01
CA ALA A 58 -27.67 -1.60 13.07
C ALA A 58 -28.31 -1.44 11.69
#